data_AF-A0A2N1PVR2-F1
#
_entry.id   AF-A0A2N1PVR2-F1
#
_cell.length_a   1.000
_cell.length_b   1.000
_cell.length_c   1.000
_cell.angle_alpha   90.00
_cell.angle_beta   90.00
_cell.angle_gamma   90.00
#
_symmetry.space_group_name_H-M   'P 1'
#
loop_
_entity.id
_entity.type
_entity.pdbx_description
1 polymer ?
#
loop_
_entity_poly.entity_id
_entity_poly.type
_entity_poly.pdbx_seq_one_letter_code
_entity_poly.pdbx_strand_id
1 'polypeptide(L)'
;PLKVINGKITVPLNIWFVGTANKDDSTFTITDKVYDRAISLEFDSKGEYFQAPETKPIHMSSAYLQELFDEAFYKFPISEETLNNFKILDKYIQAHFRIAFGNRIMTQVYKFVPVYVACGGTELDALDYIFAYKVLRKFESLNLAFLQSELTELINQIKKIFGKNAFEESVGFIKNLQKLV
;
A
#
# COMPACT_ATOMS: atom_id res chain seq x y z
N PRO A 1 9.09 -0.04 38.13
CA PRO A 1 10.29 -0.06 37.28
C PRO A 1 10.38 1.21 36.39
N LEU A 2 11.52 1.89 36.39
CA LEU A 2 11.79 2.98 35.42
C LEU A 2 11.80 2.37 34.00
N LYS A 3 10.71 2.54 33.24
CA LYS A 3 10.61 2.08 31.84
C LYS A 3 11.34 3.00 30.85
N VAL A 4 11.94 4.08 31.35
CA VAL A 4 12.73 5.04 30.59
C VAL A 4 14.18 4.93 31.06
N ILE A 5 15.06 4.42 30.19
CA ILE A 5 16.49 4.27 30.45
C ILE A 5 17.22 5.24 29.53
N ASN A 6 17.99 6.19 30.08
CA ASN A 6 18.69 7.23 29.33
C ASN A 6 17.77 8.02 28.37
N GLY A 7 16.56 8.36 28.83
CA GLY A 7 15.56 9.08 28.02
C GLY A 7 14.92 8.25 26.92
N LYS A 8 15.15 6.93 26.87
CA LYS A 8 14.60 6.04 25.84
C LYS A 8 13.61 5.05 26.44
N ILE A 9 12.52 4.83 25.72
CA ILE A 9 11.55 3.77 25.99
C ILE A 9 11.89 2.59 25.10
N THR A 10 12.02 1.40 25.68
CA THR A 10 12.16 0.16 24.90
C THR A 10 10.77 -0.34 24.54
N VAL A 11 10.49 -0.48 23.25
CA VAL A 11 9.22 -1.00 22.73
C VAL A 11 9.37 -2.51 22.52
N PRO A 12 8.59 -3.36 23.21
CA PRO A 12 8.56 -4.79 22.98
C PRO A 12 8.22 -5.16 21.53
N LEU A 13 8.75 -6.30 21.06
CA LEU A 13 8.56 -6.80 19.69
C LEU A 13 7.12 -7.24 19.38
N ASN A 14 6.30 -7.45 20.40
CA ASN A 14 4.90 -7.86 20.25
C ASN A 14 3.91 -6.67 20.25
N ILE A 15 4.39 -5.44 20.11
CA ILE A 15 3.55 -4.24 20.02
C ILE A 15 3.35 -3.82 18.57
N TRP A 16 2.09 -3.66 18.18
CA TRP A 16 1.67 -3.14 16.89
C TRP A 16 0.94 -1.81 17.08
N PHE A 17 1.24 -0.84 16.21
CA PHE A 17 0.55 0.45 16.19
C PHE A 17 -0.49 0.43 15.08
N VAL A 18 -1.75 0.41 15.47
CA VAL A 18 -2.89 0.46 14.54
C VAL A 18 -3.69 1.70 14.88
N GLY A 19 -3.97 2.50 13.86
CA GLY A 19 -4.76 3.72 13.98
C GLY A 19 -5.81 3.75 12.88
N THR A 20 -6.99 4.24 13.23
CA THR A 20 -8.07 4.52 12.28
C THR A 20 -8.26 6.02 12.20
N ALA A 21 -8.40 6.54 10.99
CA ALA A 21 -8.68 7.94 10.76
C ALA A 21 -9.77 8.08 9.70
N ASN A 22 -10.75 8.93 9.97
CA ASN A 22 -11.70 9.35 8.95
C ASN A 22 -11.04 10.40 8.07
N LYS A 23 -11.35 10.37 6.77
CA LYS A 23 -10.97 11.41 5.82
C LYS A 23 -12.23 12.24 5.55
N ASP A 24 -12.40 13.31 6.31
CA ASP A 24 -13.53 14.24 6.19
C ASP A 24 -13.06 15.69 6.34
N ASP A 25 -13.90 16.66 5.95
CA ASP A 25 -13.58 18.09 6.00
C ASP A 25 -13.34 18.61 7.45
N SER A 26 -13.59 17.79 8.47
CA SER A 26 -13.44 18.14 9.89
C SER A 26 -12.12 17.68 10.50
N THR A 27 -11.28 16.95 9.74
CA THR A 27 -10.02 16.38 10.21
C THR A 27 -8.81 17.01 9.53
N PHE A 28 -7.70 17.17 10.29
CA PHE A 28 -6.44 17.59 9.69
C PHE A 28 -5.91 16.51 8.76
N THR A 29 -5.53 16.90 7.55
CA THR A 29 -4.92 16.00 6.57
C THR A 29 -3.69 15.32 7.15
N ILE A 30 -3.70 13.99 7.14
CA ILE A 30 -2.54 13.18 7.53
C ILE A 30 -1.40 13.46 6.56
N THR A 31 -0.22 13.81 7.09
CA THR A 31 0.94 14.13 6.26
C THR A 31 1.46 12.92 5.48
N ASP A 32 2.04 13.15 4.30
CA ASP A 32 2.70 12.11 3.49
C ASP A 32 3.72 11.28 4.27
N LYS A 33 4.41 11.90 5.24
CA LYS A 33 5.40 11.21 6.09
C LYS A 33 4.79 10.08 6.92
N VAL A 34 3.51 10.16 7.27
CA VAL A 34 2.80 9.11 8.00
C VAL A 34 2.40 8.00 7.04
N TYR A 35 1.81 8.33 5.89
CA TYR A 35 1.44 7.36 4.84
C TYR A 35 2.63 6.59 4.28
N ASP A 36 3.79 7.24 4.16
CA ASP A 36 5.03 6.61 3.75
C ASP A 36 5.46 5.50 4.74
N ARG A 37 5.17 5.67 6.04
CA ARG A 37 5.57 4.72 7.11
C ARG A 37 4.53 3.64 7.43
N ALA A 38 3.24 3.97 7.40
CA ALA A 38 2.17 3.04 7.77
C ALA A 38 1.58 2.35 6.54
N ILE A 39 1.30 1.03 6.59
CA ILE A 39 0.41 0.42 5.59
C ILE A 39 -1.00 0.90 5.90
N SER A 40 -1.69 1.43 4.89
CA SER A 40 -3.04 1.97 5.02
C SER A 40 -4.03 0.97 4.46
N LEU A 41 -5.18 0.84 5.12
CA LEU A 41 -6.39 0.17 4.63
C LEU A 41 -7.45 1.25 4.41
N GLU A 42 -8.00 1.32 3.20
CA GLU A 42 -9.08 2.26 2.86
C GLU A 42 -10.42 1.53 2.82
N PHE A 43 -11.45 2.20 3.33
CA PHE A 43 -12.82 1.70 3.36
C PHE A 43 -13.71 2.73 2.65
N ASP A 44 -13.92 2.52 1.36
CA ASP A 44 -14.64 3.49 0.51
C ASP A 44 -16.16 3.28 0.49
N SER A 45 -16.60 2.07 0.85
CA SER A 45 -18.02 1.72 0.88
C SER A 45 -18.52 1.61 2.31
N LYS A 46 -19.80 1.99 2.49
CA LYS A 46 -20.49 1.65 3.74
C LYS A 46 -20.58 0.14 3.82
N GLY A 47 -20.02 -0.44 4.87
CA GLY A 47 -20.17 -1.86 5.15
C GLY A 47 -21.65 -2.21 5.25
N GLU A 48 -22.05 -3.24 4.52
CA GLU A 48 -23.39 -3.81 4.69
C GLU A 48 -23.45 -4.55 6.03
N TYR A 49 -24.60 -4.51 6.68
CA TYR A 49 -24.78 -5.27 7.89
C TYR A 49 -24.69 -6.76 7.59
N PHE A 50 -23.81 -7.46 8.32
CA PHE A 50 -23.76 -8.91 8.32
C PHE A 50 -23.55 -9.41 9.74
N GLN A 51 -24.07 -10.61 10.02
CA GLN A 51 -23.79 -11.28 11.27
C GLN A 51 -22.40 -11.94 11.17
N ALA A 52 -21.40 -11.31 11.79
CA ALA A 52 -20.07 -11.88 11.85
C ALA A 52 -20.10 -13.21 12.64
N PRO A 53 -19.42 -14.26 12.15
CA PRO A 53 -19.33 -15.52 12.88
C PRO A 53 -18.56 -15.34 14.19
N GLU A 54 -18.95 -16.06 15.24
CA GLU A 54 -18.14 -16.11 16.45
C GLU A 54 -16.80 -16.81 16.15
N THR A 55 -15.71 -16.08 16.38
CA THR A 55 -14.35 -16.60 16.20
C THR A 55 -13.66 -16.76 17.54
N LYS A 56 -13.06 -17.93 17.79
CA LYS A 56 -12.24 -18.14 18.99
C LYS A 56 -10.99 -17.26 18.94
N PRO A 57 -10.49 -16.75 20.10
CA PRO A 57 -9.22 -16.05 20.14
C PRO A 57 -8.08 -16.93 19.61
N ILE A 58 -7.18 -16.33 18.83
CA ILE A 58 -5.94 -16.97 18.39
C ILE A 58 -4.82 -16.50 19.33
N HIS A 59 -4.12 -17.45 19.93
CA HIS A 59 -2.92 -17.18 20.73
C HIS A 59 -1.69 -17.46 19.88
N MET A 60 -0.91 -16.42 19.62
CA MET A 60 0.30 -16.48 18.80
C MET A 60 1.42 -15.70 19.48
N SER A 61 2.60 -16.30 19.54
CA SER A 61 3.80 -15.57 20.00
C SER A 61 4.29 -14.65 18.88
N SER A 62 4.90 -13.52 19.24
CA SER A 62 5.51 -12.64 18.23
C SER A 62 6.66 -13.31 17.48
N ALA A 63 7.34 -14.29 18.11
CA ALA A 63 8.38 -15.08 17.46
C ALA A 63 7.80 -15.96 16.35
N TYR A 64 6.70 -16.67 16.63
CA TYR A 64 6.04 -17.50 15.61
C TYR A 64 5.46 -16.66 14.46
N LEU A 65 4.89 -15.48 14.78
CA LEU A 65 4.45 -14.55 13.73
C LEU A 65 5.61 -14.11 12.83
N GLN A 66 6.79 -13.86 13.41
CA GLN A 66 7.98 -13.50 12.65
C GLN A 66 8.47 -14.67 11.77
N GLU A 67 8.44 -15.90 12.29
CA GLU A 67 8.77 -17.11 11.50
C GLU A 67 7.86 -17.26 10.28
N LEU A 68 6.55 -16.99 10.43
CA LEU A 68 5.60 -16.99 9.30
C LEU A 68 5.94 -15.94 8.25
N PHE A 69 6.39 -14.75 8.65
CA PHE A 69 6.85 -13.73 7.70
C PHE A 69 8.13 -14.17 6.99
N ASP A 70 9.09 -14.72 7.71
CA ASP A 70 10.35 -15.18 7.13
C ASP A 70 10.13 -16.35 6.15
N GLU A 71 9.21 -17.26 6.49
CA GLU A 71 8.77 -18.32 5.59
C GLU A 71 8.12 -17.76 4.32
N ALA A 72 7.25 -16.75 4.46
CA ALA A 72 6.64 -16.09 3.31
C ALA A 72 7.68 -15.43 2.40
N PHE A 73 8.65 -14.71 2.98
CA PHE A 73 9.75 -14.08 2.22
C PHE A 73 10.58 -15.09 1.45
N TYR A 74 10.80 -16.29 2.02
CA TYR A 74 11.55 -17.36 1.37
C TYR A 74 10.75 -18.08 0.28
N LYS A 75 9.48 -18.40 0.53
CA LYS A 75 8.65 -19.22 -0.37
C LYS A 75 8.04 -18.43 -1.52
N PHE A 76 7.72 -17.16 -1.29
CA PHE A 76 6.99 -16.32 -2.23
C PHE A 76 7.72 -15.01 -2.55
N PRO A 77 9.03 -15.03 -2.87
CA PRO A 77 9.73 -13.81 -3.26
C PRO A 77 9.09 -13.25 -4.53
N ILE A 78 8.95 -11.92 -4.59
CA ILE A 78 8.47 -11.25 -5.80
C ILE A 78 9.33 -11.63 -7.01
N SER A 79 8.69 -12.02 -8.11
CA SER A 79 9.38 -12.37 -9.33
C SER A 79 10.16 -11.18 -9.94
N GLU A 80 11.30 -11.47 -10.56
CA GLU A 80 12.12 -10.44 -11.21
C GLU A 80 11.38 -9.73 -12.34
N GLU A 81 10.54 -10.46 -13.07
CA GLU A 81 9.69 -9.90 -14.13
C GLU A 81 8.72 -8.84 -13.56
N THR A 82 7.93 -9.21 -12.55
CA THR A 82 6.99 -8.31 -11.89
C THR A 82 7.71 -7.09 -11.30
N LEU A 83 8.88 -7.28 -10.69
CA LEU A 83 9.70 -6.20 -10.17
C LEU A 83 10.24 -5.27 -11.26
N ASN A 84 10.67 -5.82 -12.40
CA ASN A 84 11.16 -5.03 -13.54
C ASN A 84 10.04 -4.21 -14.18
N ASN A 85 8.85 -4.81 -14.31
CA ASN A 85 7.64 -4.11 -14.74
C ASN A 85 7.29 -2.95 -13.80
N PHE A 86 7.41 -3.15 -12.49
CA PHE A 86 7.19 -2.08 -11.51
C PHE A 86 8.22 -0.94 -11.62
N LYS A 87 9.49 -1.24 -11.93
CA LYS A 87 10.52 -0.21 -12.22
C LYS A 87 10.26 0.55 -13.53
N ILE A 88 9.67 -0.10 -14.54
CA ILE A 88 9.26 0.59 -15.78
C ILE A 88 8.14 1.58 -15.45
N LEU A 89 7.18 1.19 -14.62
CA LEU A 89 6.13 2.08 -14.13
C LEU A 89 6.71 3.26 -13.33
N ASP A 90 7.65 3.01 -12.40
CA ASP A 90 8.34 4.07 -11.64
C ASP A 90 8.96 5.12 -12.57
N LYS A 91 9.73 4.69 -13.58
CA LYS A 91 10.34 5.59 -14.55
C LYS A 91 9.31 6.42 -15.31
N TYR A 92 8.19 5.82 -15.68
CA TYR A 92 7.09 6.54 -16.34
C TYR A 92 6.49 7.59 -15.39
N ILE A 93 6.17 7.22 -14.15
CA ILE A 93 5.64 8.17 -13.15
C ILE A 93 6.62 9.31 -12.89
N GLN A 94 7.91 9.02 -12.79
CA GLN A 94 8.94 10.03 -12.58
C GLN A 94 9.07 11.00 -13.76
N ALA A 95 8.96 10.50 -15.00
CA ALA A 95 9.07 11.32 -16.20
C ALA A 95 7.87 12.27 -16.37
N HIS A 96 6.65 11.77 -16.12
CA HIS A 96 5.41 12.50 -16.42
C HIS A 96 4.83 13.27 -15.23
N PHE A 97 4.97 12.75 -14.01
CA PHE A 97 4.37 13.34 -12.79
C PHE A 97 5.39 13.85 -11.78
N ARG A 98 6.69 13.67 -12.04
CA ARG A 98 7.78 14.08 -11.12
C ARG A 98 7.71 13.42 -9.74
N ILE A 99 7.05 12.27 -9.64
CA ILE A 99 6.98 11.45 -8.43
C ILE A 99 7.88 10.23 -8.65
N ALA A 100 8.70 9.88 -7.66
CA ALA A 100 9.58 8.70 -7.72
C ALA A 100 9.25 7.71 -6.60
N PHE A 101 9.48 6.43 -6.87
CA PHE A 101 9.33 5.38 -5.86
C PHE A 101 10.57 5.40 -4.97
N GLY A 102 10.45 6.02 -3.79
CA GLY A 102 11.54 6.05 -2.84
C GLY A 102 11.92 4.66 -2.32
N ASN A 103 13.12 4.52 -1.76
CA ASN A 103 13.65 3.26 -1.21
C ASN A 103 12.70 2.55 -0.22
N ARG A 104 11.86 3.32 0.48
CA ARG A 104 10.89 2.76 1.42
C ARG A 104 9.77 1.99 0.71
N ILE A 105 9.30 2.47 -0.45
CA ILE A 105 8.28 1.78 -1.25
C ILE A 105 8.87 0.45 -1.74
N MET A 106 10.10 0.45 -2.25
CA MET A 106 10.76 -0.78 -2.68
C MET A 106 10.95 -1.77 -1.51
N THR A 107 11.39 -1.29 -0.34
CA THR A 107 11.50 -2.13 0.86
C THR A 107 10.15 -2.70 1.28
N GLN A 108 9.07 -1.92 1.15
CA GLN A 108 7.70 -2.38 1.42
C GLN A 108 7.25 -3.41 0.38
N VAL A 109 7.55 -3.25 -0.91
CA VAL A 109 7.26 -4.27 -1.93
C VAL A 109 7.90 -5.61 -1.57
N TYR A 110 9.19 -5.62 -1.23
CA TYR A 110 9.91 -6.86 -0.86
C TYR A 110 9.37 -7.54 0.41
N LYS A 111 8.68 -6.82 1.29
CA LYS A 111 8.11 -7.36 2.53
C LYS A 111 6.61 -7.66 2.42
N PHE A 112 5.88 -6.84 1.70
CA PHE A 112 4.42 -6.93 1.61
C PHE A 112 3.99 -8.00 0.61
N VAL A 113 4.60 -8.02 -0.58
CA VAL A 113 4.19 -8.93 -1.65
C VAL A 113 4.28 -10.41 -1.22
N PRO A 114 5.39 -10.89 -0.62
CA PRO A 114 5.47 -12.30 -0.22
C PRO A 114 4.43 -12.69 0.82
N VAL A 115 4.16 -11.81 1.79
CA VAL A 115 3.16 -12.05 2.85
C VAL A 115 1.76 -12.05 2.27
N TYR A 116 1.45 -11.16 1.33
CA TYR A 116 0.16 -11.11 0.65
C TYR A 116 -0.10 -12.40 -0.15
N VAL A 117 0.91 -12.90 -0.87
CA VAL A 117 0.83 -14.16 -1.61
C VAL A 117 0.70 -15.36 -0.66
N ALA A 118 1.42 -15.37 0.46
CA ALA A 118 1.28 -16.41 1.49
C ALA A 118 -0.14 -16.46 2.09
N CYS A 119 -0.86 -15.33 2.09
CA CYS A 119 -2.27 -15.25 2.47
C CYS A 119 -3.26 -15.66 1.36
N GLY A 120 -2.78 -16.11 0.20
CA GLY A 120 -3.59 -16.59 -0.92
C GLY A 120 -3.87 -15.57 -2.02
N GLY A 121 -3.28 -14.37 -1.96
CA GLY A 121 -3.38 -13.37 -3.01
C GLY A 121 -2.36 -13.56 -4.14
N THR A 122 -2.33 -12.63 -5.09
CA THR A 122 -1.34 -12.65 -6.20
C THR A 122 -0.30 -11.54 -6.06
N GLU A 123 0.84 -11.69 -6.75
CA GLU A 123 1.88 -10.66 -6.78
C GLU A 123 1.36 -9.33 -7.35
N LEU A 124 0.54 -9.40 -8.40
CA LEU A 124 0.02 -8.23 -9.09
C LEU A 124 -0.96 -7.47 -8.20
N ASP A 125 -1.84 -8.17 -7.48
CA ASP A 125 -2.79 -7.54 -6.55
C ASP A 125 -2.05 -6.84 -5.39
N ALA A 126 -0.99 -7.47 -4.88
CA ALA A 126 -0.17 -6.88 -3.83
C ALA A 126 0.57 -5.62 -4.30
N LEU A 127 1.09 -5.62 -5.53
CA LEU A 127 1.71 -4.44 -6.12
C LEU A 127 0.70 -3.34 -6.45
N ASP A 128 -0.47 -3.70 -6.96
CA ASP A 128 -1.57 -2.78 -7.22
C ASP A 128 -1.93 -2.02 -5.96
N TYR A 129 -2.11 -2.74 -4.85
CA TYR A 129 -2.40 -2.17 -3.55
C TYR A 129 -1.34 -1.17 -3.09
N ILE A 130 -0.05 -1.53 -3.20
CA ILE A 130 1.05 -0.63 -2.85
C ILE A 130 1.07 0.59 -3.78
N PHE A 131 0.86 0.42 -5.08
CA PHE A 131 0.88 1.51 -6.03
C PHE A 131 -0.26 2.51 -5.76
N ALA A 132 -1.49 2.03 -5.59
CA ALA A 132 -2.64 2.86 -5.26
C ALA A 132 -2.40 3.70 -4.00
N TYR A 133 -2.10 3.04 -2.89
CA TYR A 133 -2.16 3.71 -1.59
C TYR A 133 -0.83 4.33 -1.12
N LYS A 134 0.30 4.00 -1.76
CA LYS A 134 1.62 4.60 -1.46
C LYS A 134 2.12 5.58 -2.50
N VAL A 135 1.73 5.40 -3.76
CA VAL A 135 2.19 6.26 -4.86
C VAL A 135 1.07 7.17 -5.31
N LEU A 136 -0.06 6.62 -5.79
CA LEU A 136 -1.14 7.42 -6.37
C LEU A 136 -1.77 8.38 -5.37
N ARG A 137 -1.78 8.05 -4.08
CA ARG A 137 -2.20 8.99 -3.02
C ARG A 137 -1.44 10.33 -3.06
N LYS A 138 -0.18 10.36 -3.49
CA LYS A 138 0.59 11.62 -3.64
C LYS A 138 0.03 12.52 -4.73
N PHE A 139 -0.76 11.97 -5.67
CA PHE A 139 -1.38 12.72 -6.76
C PHE A 139 -2.49 13.63 -6.26
N GLU A 140 -3.08 13.33 -5.08
CA GLU A 140 -4.07 14.21 -4.44
C GLU A 140 -3.50 15.60 -4.12
N SER A 141 -2.17 15.74 -3.99
CA SER A 141 -1.48 17.01 -3.78
C SER A 141 -1.16 17.76 -5.07
N LEU A 142 -1.37 17.14 -6.24
CA LEU A 142 -1.09 17.74 -7.55
C LEU A 142 -2.28 18.56 -8.03
N ASN A 143 -2.01 19.51 -8.93
CA ASN A 143 -3.08 20.21 -9.64
C ASN A 143 -3.62 19.33 -10.77
N LEU A 144 -4.61 18.50 -10.44
CA LEU A 144 -5.18 17.50 -11.33
C LEU A 144 -5.90 18.09 -12.56
N ALA A 145 -6.30 19.37 -12.52
CA ALA A 145 -7.01 20.02 -13.62
C ALA A 145 -6.25 20.01 -14.95
N PHE A 146 -4.92 20.03 -14.88
CA PHE A 146 -4.04 20.03 -16.04
C PHE A 146 -3.47 18.65 -16.37
N LEU A 147 -3.91 17.58 -15.69
CA LEU A 147 -3.31 16.24 -15.80
C LEU A 147 -4.30 15.17 -16.31
N GLN A 148 -5.48 15.56 -16.79
CA GLN A 148 -6.52 14.61 -17.24
C GLN A 148 -6.04 13.68 -18.36
N SER A 149 -5.29 14.22 -19.33
CA SER A 149 -4.67 13.46 -20.41
C SER A 149 -3.66 12.46 -19.86
N GLU A 150 -2.77 12.92 -18.99
CA GLU A 150 -1.68 12.15 -18.41
C GLU A 150 -2.20 11.02 -17.52
N LEU A 151 -3.27 11.27 -16.75
CA LEU A 151 -3.95 10.22 -15.97
C LEU A 151 -4.57 9.14 -16.86
N THR A 152 -5.14 9.55 -18.00
CA THR A 152 -5.67 8.59 -19.00
C THR A 152 -4.55 7.77 -19.63
N GLU A 153 -3.42 8.41 -19.97
CA GLU A 153 -2.24 7.74 -20.49
C GLU A 153 -1.63 6.78 -19.47
N LEU A 154 -1.61 7.15 -18.19
CA LEU A 154 -1.16 6.29 -17.11
C LEU A 154 -1.98 4.99 -17.04
N ILE A 155 -3.31 5.06 -17.13
CA ILE A 155 -4.16 3.85 -17.19
C ILE A 155 -3.76 2.97 -18.38
N ASN A 156 -3.53 3.56 -19.55
CA ASN A 156 -3.12 2.81 -20.74
C ASN A 156 -1.74 2.16 -20.56
N GLN A 157 -0.82 2.86 -19.91
CA GLN A 157 0.51 2.35 -19.62
C GLN A 157 0.48 1.21 -18.60
N ILE A 158 -0.34 1.31 -17.55
CA ILE A 158 -0.58 0.22 -16.60
C ILE A 158 -1.08 -1.03 -17.35
N LYS A 159 -2.10 -0.88 -18.19
CA LYS A 159 -2.65 -1.99 -18.98
C LYS A 159 -1.66 -2.61 -19.95
N LYS A 160 -0.73 -1.80 -20.48
CA LYS A 160 0.33 -2.26 -21.38
C LYS A 160 1.39 -3.08 -20.63
N ILE A 161 1.75 -2.67 -19.42
CA ILE A 161 2.78 -3.32 -18.61
C ILE A 161 2.25 -4.61 -17.96
N PHE A 162 1.07 -4.55 -17.34
CA PHE A 162 0.56 -5.62 -16.47
C PHE A 162 -0.62 -6.40 -17.06
N GLY A 163 -1.18 -5.96 -18.19
CA GLY A 163 -2.36 -6.56 -18.81
C GLY A 163 -3.66 -5.82 -18.51
N LYS A 164 -4.72 -6.14 -19.27
CA LYS A 164 -5.97 -5.35 -19.28
C LYS A 164 -6.78 -5.40 -17.98
N ASN A 165 -6.67 -6.50 -17.23
CA ASN A 165 -7.45 -6.78 -16.01
C ASN A 165 -6.56 -6.79 -14.76
N ALA A 166 -5.35 -6.24 -14.87
CA ALA A 166 -4.47 -6.06 -13.73
C ALA A 166 -4.56 -4.62 -13.24
N PHE A 167 -4.18 -4.40 -11.98
CA PHE A 167 -4.12 -3.09 -11.35
C PHE A 167 -5.50 -2.39 -11.26
N GLU A 168 -6.54 -3.16 -10.93
CA GLU A 168 -7.91 -2.64 -10.89
C GLU A 168 -8.10 -1.58 -9.79
N GLU A 169 -7.46 -1.73 -8.63
CA GLU A 169 -7.51 -0.76 -7.53
C GLU A 169 -6.88 0.56 -7.96
N SER A 170 -5.69 0.52 -8.55
CA SER A 170 -4.99 1.70 -9.05
C SER A 170 -5.75 2.39 -10.19
N VAL A 171 -6.34 1.61 -11.11
CA VAL A 171 -7.19 2.18 -12.16
C VAL A 171 -8.43 2.82 -11.58
N GLY A 172 -9.05 2.22 -10.55
CA GLY A 172 -10.15 2.80 -9.80
C GLY A 172 -9.76 4.12 -9.13
N PHE A 173 -8.62 4.13 -8.45
CA PHE A 173 -8.06 5.31 -7.78
C PHE A 173 -7.82 6.45 -8.79
N ILE A 174 -7.18 6.17 -9.93
CA ILE A 174 -6.94 7.18 -10.98
C ILE A 174 -8.26 7.75 -11.51
N LYS A 175 -9.26 6.90 -11.78
CA LYS A 175 -10.58 7.37 -12.22
C LYS A 175 -11.26 8.25 -11.19
N ASN A 176 -11.06 7.98 -9.89
CA ASN A 176 -11.60 8.83 -8.84
C ASN A 176 -10.88 10.18 -8.80
N LEU A 177 -9.54 10.21 -8.95
CA LEU A 177 -8.80 11.46 -9.10
C LEU A 177 -9.31 12.30 -10.28
N GLN A 178 -9.62 11.67 -11.42
CA GLN A 178 -10.17 12.36 -12.59
C GLN A 178 -11.54 13.02 -12.33
N LYS A 179 -12.34 12.51 -11.39
CA LYS A 179 -13.65 13.07 -11.02
C LYS A 179 -13.57 14.23 -10.03
N LEU A 180 -12.43 14.42 -9.37
CA LEU A 180 -12.21 15.50 -8.38
C LEU A 180 -11.88 16.86 -9.04
N VAL A 181 -11.78 16.87 -10.37
CA VAL A 181 -11.45 18.02 -11.22
C VAL A 181 -12.71 18.57 -11.88
#